data_AF-A0A3S2D364-F1
#
_entry.id   AF-A0A3S2D364-F1
#
_cell.length_a   1.000
_cell.length_b   1.000
_cell.length_c   1.000
_cell.angle_alpha   90.00
_cell.angle_beta   90.00
_cell.angle_gamma   90.00
#
_symmetry.space_group_name_H-M   'P 1'
#
loop_
_entity.id
_entity.type
_entity.pdbx_description
1 polymer ?
#
loop_
_entity_poly.entity_id
_entity_poly.type
_entity_poly.pdbx_seq_one_letter_code
_entity_poly.pdbx_strand_id
1 'polypeptide(L)'
;QQTVSFWIPIDPVKEATLRLIAGSHKWDKMILPVRWLDDSNFYAGEGDYLPVPDPDNDPSLKVLEWEMEPGDAILFDFRTAHGARGNLTAARRRALSLRWVGDDARYVERPGRTSPPYHGHGMQPGERLREDWFPVVYQG
;
A
#
# COMPACT_ATOMS: atom_id res chain seq x y z
N GLN A 1 -5.38 -6.00 13.83
CA GLN A 1 -4.68 -5.59 12.60
C GLN A 1 -4.11 -4.20 12.82
N GLN A 2 -2.88 -4.12 13.31
CA GLN A 2 -2.16 -2.86 13.43
C GLN A 2 -1.21 -2.73 12.24
N THR A 3 -1.66 -2.07 11.17
CA THR A 3 -0.85 -1.89 9.96
C THR A 3 -0.92 -0.45 9.49
N VAL A 4 0.21 0.15 9.16
CA VAL A 4 0.25 1.52 8.65
C VAL A 4 1.30 1.67 7.55
N SER A 5 0.84 2.17 6.41
CA SER A 5 1.69 2.61 5.30
C SER A 5 2.02 4.07 5.51
N PHE A 6 3.30 4.40 5.32
CA PHE A 6 3.75 5.78 5.21
C PHE A 6 4.01 6.07 3.74
N TRP A 7 3.60 7.26 3.32
CA TRP A 7 4.02 7.86 2.07
C TRP A 7 4.63 9.22 2.38
N ILE A 8 5.91 9.36 2.06
CA ILE A 8 6.72 10.53 2.41
C ILE A 8 7.36 11.04 1.10
N PRO A 9 6.96 12.21 0.59
CA PRO A 9 7.56 12.77 -0.61
C PRO A 9 9.01 13.19 -0.33
N ILE A 10 9.90 12.87 -1.27
CA ILE A 10 11.31 13.34 -1.25
C ILE A 10 11.45 14.63 -2.08
N ASP A 11 10.56 14.82 -3.06
CA ASP A 11 10.45 15.99 -3.91
C ASP A 11 9.08 16.65 -3.66
N PRO A 12 8.90 17.98 -3.87
CA PRO A 12 7.59 18.61 -3.81
C PRO A 12 6.59 17.95 -4.76
N VAL A 13 5.34 17.77 -4.33
CA VAL A 13 4.29 17.09 -5.10
C VAL A 13 3.03 17.93 -5.15
N LYS A 14 2.62 18.32 -6.37
CA LYS A 14 1.44 19.17 -6.60
C LYS A 14 0.32 18.46 -7.36
N GLU A 15 0.64 17.86 -8.51
CA GLU A 15 -0.37 17.28 -9.41
C GLU A 15 -0.47 15.75 -9.29
N ALA A 16 0.67 15.06 -9.24
CA ALA A 16 0.77 13.60 -9.15
C ALA A 16 0.81 13.14 -7.67
N THR A 17 -0.11 13.65 -6.86
CA THR A 17 -0.22 13.38 -5.42
C THR A 17 -0.69 11.94 -5.15
N LEU A 18 -0.49 11.49 -3.90
CA LEU A 18 -1.15 10.28 -3.42
C LEU A 18 -2.64 10.58 -3.22
N ARG A 19 -3.49 9.73 -3.78
CA ARG A 19 -4.95 9.78 -3.65
C ARG A 19 -5.40 8.59 -2.82
N LEU A 20 -6.28 8.84 -1.85
CA LEU A 20 -6.85 7.81 -0.99
C LEU A 20 -8.37 7.89 -1.01
N ILE A 21 -9.04 6.75 -1.06
CA ILE A 21 -10.51 6.70 -0.92
C ILE A 21 -10.84 6.60 0.57
N ALA A 22 -11.48 7.64 1.11
CA ALA A 22 -11.85 7.70 2.51
C ALA A 22 -12.78 6.53 2.90
N GLY A 23 -12.43 5.83 3.99
CA GLY A 23 -13.22 4.72 4.52
C GLY A 23 -13.02 3.37 3.81
N SER A 24 -12.28 3.30 2.70
CA SER A 24 -12.08 2.07 1.92
C SER A 24 -11.40 0.93 2.69
N HIS A 25 -10.60 1.23 3.71
CA HIS A 25 -10.02 0.21 4.61
C HIS A 25 -11.06 -0.61 5.40
N LYS A 26 -12.34 -0.19 5.39
CA LYS A 26 -13.45 -0.89 6.02
C LYS A 26 -14.30 -1.70 5.04
N TRP A 27 -13.95 -1.72 3.74
CA TRP A 27 -14.70 -2.52 2.77
C TRP A 27 -14.59 -4.02 3.08
N ASP A 28 -15.66 -4.76 2.80
CA ASP A 28 -15.78 -6.18 3.12
C ASP A 28 -14.84 -7.07 2.31
N LYS A 29 -14.37 -6.56 1.16
CA LYS A 29 -13.46 -7.24 0.24
C LYS A 29 -12.27 -6.35 -0.09
N MET A 30 -11.13 -6.99 -0.25
CA MET A 30 -9.91 -6.32 -0.69
C MET A 30 -10.02 -5.94 -2.17
N ILE A 31 -9.34 -4.88 -2.60
CA ILE A 31 -9.17 -4.61 -4.03
C ILE A 31 -8.19 -5.62 -4.62
N LEU A 32 -8.46 -6.08 -5.83
CA LEU A 32 -7.57 -6.94 -6.59
C LEU A 32 -6.22 -6.22 -6.79
N PRO A 33 -5.10 -6.76 -6.27
CA PRO A 33 -3.80 -6.24 -6.64
C PRO A 33 -3.55 -6.56 -8.11
N VAL A 34 -3.55 -5.54 -8.96
CA VAL A 34 -3.22 -5.67 -10.38
C VAL A 34 -1.71 -5.54 -10.57
N ARG A 35 -1.14 -6.34 -11.48
CA ARG A 35 0.20 -6.05 -12.00
C ARG A 35 0.08 -4.89 -12.98
N TRP A 36 0.52 -3.70 -12.56
CA TRP A 36 0.53 -2.48 -13.39
C TRP A 36 1.28 -2.60 -14.73
N LEU A 37 2.08 -3.65 -14.94
CA LEU A 37 2.84 -3.84 -16.18
C LEU A 37 2.03 -4.49 -17.31
N ASP A 38 1.02 -5.29 -16.98
CA ASP A 38 0.28 -6.11 -17.95
C ASP A 38 -1.20 -6.39 -17.60
N ASP A 39 -1.73 -5.70 -16.58
CA ASP A 39 -3.10 -5.89 -16.05
C ASP A 39 -3.44 -7.34 -15.66
N SER A 40 -2.43 -8.20 -15.46
CA SER A 40 -2.68 -9.57 -15.02
C SER A 40 -2.98 -9.65 -13.51
N ASN A 41 -3.92 -10.54 -13.16
CA ASN A 41 -4.31 -10.78 -11.78
C ASN A 41 -3.15 -11.39 -10.97
N PHE A 42 -2.88 -10.87 -9.77
CA PHE A 42 -1.87 -11.46 -8.87
C PHE A 42 -2.29 -12.82 -8.28
N TYR A 43 -3.60 -13.09 -8.17
CA TYR A 43 -4.15 -14.29 -7.53
C TYR A 43 -5.21 -14.95 -8.42
N ALA A 44 -5.23 -16.28 -8.46
CA ALA A 44 -6.29 -17.06 -9.09
C ALA A 44 -7.47 -17.18 -8.11
N GLY A 45 -8.56 -16.49 -8.40
CA GLY A 45 -9.77 -16.52 -7.59
C GLY A 45 -10.77 -15.46 -8.06
N GLU A 46 -11.61 -15.81 -9.03
CA GLU A 46 -12.75 -14.97 -9.43
C GLU A 46 -13.72 -14.87 -8.24
N GLY A 47 -13.93 -13.66 -7.69
CA GLY A 47 -14.96 -13.38 -6.68
C GLY A 47 -14.49 -12.88 -5.32
N ASP A 48 -13.21 -13.04 -4.97
CA ASP A 48 -12.68 -12.66 -3.64
C ASP A 48 -12.28 -11.18 -3.52
N TYR A 49 -12.18 -10.49 -4.65
CA TYR A 49 -11.68 -9.12 -4.73
C TYR A 49 -12.68 -8.18 -5.38
N LEU A 50 -12.64 -6.91 -4.98
CA LEU A 50 -13.28 -5.81 -5.69
C LEU A 50 -12.44 -5.42 -6.92
N PRO A 51 -13.08 -4.97 -8.02
CA PRO A 51 -12.36 -4.34 -9.11
C PRO A 51 -11.63 -3.10 -8.63
N VAL A 52 -10.60 -2.68 -9.37
CA VAL A 52 -9.91 -1.41 -9.09
C VAL A 52 -10.93 -0.28 -9.26
N PRO A 53 -11.16 0.55 -8.23
CA PRO A 53 -12.12 1.64 -8.31
C PRO A 53 -11.62 2.73 -9.28
N ASP A 54 -12.56 3.40 -9.95
CA ASP A 54 -12.29 4.58 -10.77
C ASP A 54 -12.83 5.84 -10.06
N PRO A 55 -12.03 6.47 -9.19
CA PRO A 55 -12.45 7.64 -8.43
C PRO A 55 -12.66 8.90 -9.27
N ASP A 56 -12.22 8.93 -10.53
CA ASP A 56 -12.44 10.09 -11.41
C ASP A 56 -13.82 10.03 -12.09
N ASN A 57 -14.41 8.83 -12.20
CA ASN A 57 -15.72 8.61 -12.81
C ASN A 57 -16.81 8.17 -11.82
N ASP A 58 -16.48 7.93 -10.55
CA ASP A 58 -17.44 7.60 -9.49
C ASP A 58 -17.53 8.72 -8.42
N PRO A 59 -18.55 9.59 -8.49
CA PRO A 59 -18.70 10.70 -7.53
C PRO A 59 -19.11 10.26 -6.13
N SER A 60 -19.48 8.99 -5.92
CA SER A 60 -19.79 8.46 -4.59
C SER A 60 -18.53 8.24 -3.74
N LEU A 61 -17.36 8.15 -4.40
CA LEU A 61 -16.09 7.92 -3.74
C LEU A 61 -15.52 9.24 -3.23
N LYS A 62 -15.38 9.35 -1.91
CA LYS A 62 -14.70 10.50 -1.30
C LYS A 62 -13.19 10.34 -1.41
N VAL A 63 -12.59 11.02 -2.37
CA VAL A 63 -11.13 11.05 -2.57
C VAL A 63 -10.49 12.11 -1.68
N LEU A 64 -9.40 11.73 -1.03
CA LEU A 64 -8.52 12.62 -0.28
C LEU A 64 -7.17 12.69 -0.98
N GLU A 65 -6.71 13.92 -1.25
CA GLU A 65 -5.41 14.20 -1.85
C GLU A 65 -4.95 15.61 -1.44
N TRP A 66 -3.64 15.81 -1.36
CA TRP A 66 -3.03 17.07 -0.89
C TRP A 66 -1.74 17.35 -1.66
N GLU A 67 -1.49 18.63 -1.92
CA GLU A 67 -0.13 19.07 -2.25
C GLU A 67 0.78 18.88 -1.02
N MET A 68 2.02 18.47 -1.24
CA MET A 68 2.95 18.12 -0.17
C MET A 68 4.37 18.58 -0.48
N GLU A 69 5.08 18.98 0.56
CA GLU A 69 6.50 19.36 0.52
C GLU A 69 7.38 18.31 1.23
N PRO A 70 8.69 18.26 0.94
CA PRO A 70 9.61 17.41 1.70
C PRO A 70 9.54 17.71 3.21
N GLY A 71 9.21 16.69 3.99
CA GLY A 71 8.94 16.81 5.43
C GLY A 71 7.52 16.43 5.83
N ASP A 72 6.57 16.49 4.88
CA ASP A 72 5.22 16.00 5.09
C ASP A 72 5.14 14.47 5.05
N ALA A 73 4.09 13.89 5.64
CA ALA A 73 3.82 12.46 5.56
C ALA A 73 2.31 12.17 5.57
N ILE A 74 1.88 11.21 4.75
CA ILE A 74 0.54 10.61 4.85
C ILE A 74 0.67 9.20 5.43
N LEU A 75 -0.11 8.93 6.48
CA LEU A 75 -0.21 7.63 7.13
C LEU A 75 -1.60 7.04 6.87
N PHE A 76 -1.66 5.78 6.45
CA PHE A 76 -2.92 5.11 6.13
C PHE A 76 -2.87 3.59 6.32
N ASP A 77 -4.01 2.95 6.59
CA ASP A 77 -4.14 1.49 6.74
C ASP A 77 -3.83 0.76 5.43
N PHE A 78 -3.20 -0.43 5.49
CA PHE A 78 -2.82 -1.22 4.30
C PHE A 78 -4.00 -1.54 3.37
N ARG A 79 -5.22 -1.60 3.90
CA ARG A 79 -6.44 -1.90 3.15
C ARG A 79 -7.05 -0.67 2.49
N THR A 80 -6.53 0.52 2.76
CA THR A 80 -7.01 1.74 2.11
C THR A 80 -6.74 1.66 0.61
N ALA A 81 -7.79 1.80 -0.19
CA ALA A 81 -7.67 1.99 -1.62
C ALA A 81 -6.93 3.29 -1.91
N HIS A 82 -5.80 3.18 -2.60
CA HIS A 82 -4.96 4.33 -2.91
C HIS A 82 -4.27 4.16 -4.26
N GLY A 83 -3.93 5.29 -4.86
CA GLY A 83 -3.22 5.36 -6.13
C GLY A 83 -2.65 6.76 -6.35
N ALA A 84 -1.98 6.96 -7.47
CA ALA A 84 -1.54 8.28 -7.90
C ALA A 84 -1.77 8.41 -9.40
N ARG A 85 -2.03 9.63 -9.86
CA ARG A 85 -2.06 9.93 -11.30
C ARG A 85 -0.67 9.77 -11.90
N GLY A 86 -0.60 9.55 -13.22
CA GLY A 86 0.65 9.58 -13.95
C GLY A 86 1.35 10.94 -13.80
N ASN A 87 2.67 10.93 -13.63
CA ASN A 87 3.44 12.17 -13.61
C ASN A 87 3.68 12.65 -15.05
N LEU A 88 2.93 13.67 -15.47
CA LEU A 88 3.01 14.28 -16.80
C LEU A 88 4.04 15.41 -16.90
N THR A 89 4.69 15.75 -15.78
CA THR A 89 5.69 16.81 -15.73
C THR A 89 7.07 16.27 -16.12
N ALA A 90 7.99 17.18 -16.50
CA ALA A 90 9.39 16.84 -16.71
C ALA A 90 10.17 16.60 -15.40
N ALA A 91 9.59 16.99 -14.26
CA ALA A 91 10.22 16.83 -12.95
C ALA A 91 10.05 15.40 -12.42
N ARG A 92 11.06 14.90 -11.70
CA ARG A 92 10.95 13.61 -11.01
C ARG A 92 10.10 13.76 -9.76
N ARG A 93 9.31 12.73 -9.44
CA ARG A 93 8.53 12.60 -8.20
C ARG A 93 8.94 11.34 -7.45
N ARG A 94 9.81 11.48 -6.46
CA ARG A 94 10.22 10.35 -5.60
C ARG A 94 9.45 10.40 -4.28
N ALA A 95 9.13 9.22 -3.77
CA ALA A 95 8.55 9.07 -2.44
C ALA A 95 9.21 7.88 -1.75
N LEU A 96 9.45 8.04 -0.46
CA LEU A 96 9.77 6.93 0.43
C LEU A 96 8.46 6.31 0.90
N SER A 97 8.33 4.99 0.72
CA SER A 97 7.19 4.25 1.23
C SER A 97 7.63 3.24 2.28
N LEU A 98 7.12 3.39 3.50
CA LEU A 98 7.42 2.49 4.61
C LEU A 98 6.17 1.69 4.98
N ARG A 99 6.38 0.50 5.52
CA ARG A 99 5.33 -0.41 5.96
C ARG A 99 5.63 -0.78 7.40
N TRP A 100 4.77 -0.37 8.32
CA TRP A 100 4.88 -0.70 9.73
C TRP A 100 3.73 -1.62 10.12
N VAL A 101 4.05 -2.52 11.04
CA VAL A 101 3.16 -3.55 11.52
C VAL A 101 3.28 -3.63 13.04
N GLY A 102 2.19 -3.93 13.72
CA GLY A 102 2.19 -4.15 15.16
C GLY A 102 2.57 -5.58 15.54
N ASP A 103 2.60 -5.83 16.85
CA ASP A 103 2.96 -7.12 17.44
C ASP A 103 1.98 -8.26 17.09
N ASP A 104 0.80 -7.90 16.55
CA ASP A 104 -0.22 -8.82 16.08
C ASP A 104 0.08 -9.40 14.68
N ALA A 105 1.06 -8.88 13.95
CA ALA A 105 1.41 -9.37 12.62
C ALA A 105 2.03 -10.78 12.69
N ARG A 106 1.62 -11.63 11.74
CA ARG A 106 2.14 -12.98 11.55
C ARG A 106 2.54 -13.19 10.10
N TYR A 107 3.55 -14.02 9.89
CA TYR A 107 3.96 -14.43 8.56
C TYR A 107 2.86 -15.25 7.89
N VAL A 108 2.63 -14.97 6.61
CA VAL A 108 1.74 -15.77 5.76
C VAL A 108 2.47 -16.05 4.45
N GLU A 109 2.45 -17.30 4.03
CA GLU A 109 2.94 -17.67 2.71
C GLU A 109 1.86 -17.37 1.68
N ARG A 110 2.22 -16.62 0.64
CA ARG A 110 1.33 -16.30 -0.47
C ARG A 110 1.77 -17.03 -1.72
N PRO A 111 0.84 -17.50 -2.57
CA PRO A 111 1.21 -18.06 -3.86
C PRO A 111 1.87 -16.99 -4.73
N GLY A 112 3.05 -17.31 -5.26
CA GLY A 112 3.79 -16.42 -6.16
C GLY A 112 4.82 -15.52 -5.49
N ARG A 113 5.53 -14.74 -6.32
CA ARG A 113 6.61 -13.87 -5.86
C ARG A 113 6.05 -12.60 -5.21
N THR A 114 6.44 -12.33 -3.97
CA THR A 114 6.18 -11.04 -3.31
C THR A 114 7.11 -9.95 -3.83
N SER A 115 6.70 -8.68 -3.69
CA SER A 115 7.55 -7.52 -3.97
C SER A 115 7.60 -6.61 -2.73
N PRO A 116 8.77 -6.43 -2.10
CA PRO A 116 10.04 -7.09 -2.42
C PRO A 116 9.99 -8.61 -2.15
N PRO A 117 10.83 -9.41 -2.83
CA PRO A 117 10.99 -10.82 -2.52
C PRO A 117 11.81 -11.00 -1.24
N TYR A 118 11.34 -11.85 -0.31
CA TYR A 118 12.04 -12.17 0.93
C TYR A 118 12.59 -13.61 0.87
N HIS A 119 13.75 -13.81 0.26
CA HIS A 119 14.36 -15.15 0.20
C HIS A 119 15.19 -15.45 1.45
N GLY A 120 15.19 -16.70 1.93
CA GLY A 120 16.08 -17.13 3.01
C GLY A 120 15.68 -16.67 4.42
N HIS A 121 14.46 -16.20 4.63
CA HIS A 121 13.99 -15.74 5.95
C HIS A 121 13.61 -16.88 6.91
N GLY A 122 13.41 -18.11 6.44
CA GLY A 122 13.12 -19.31 7.26
C GLY A 122 11.77 -19.35 8.01
N MET A 123 11.08 -18.21 8.19
CA MET A 123 9.74 -18.15 8.83
C MET A 123 8.72 -19.12 8.22
N GLN A 124 7.90 -19.70 9.09
CA GLN A 124 6.77 -20.56 8.76
C GLN A 124 5.43 -19.81 8.91
N PRO A 125 4.38 -20.18 8.15
CA PRO A 125 3.06 -19.57 8.29
C PRO A 125 2.55 -19.56 9.74
N GLY A 126 2.08 -18.40 10.20
CA GLY A 126 1.58 -18.20 11.56
C GLY A 126 2.62 -17.77 12.59
N GLU A 127 3.91 -17.73 12.25
CA GLU A 127 4.96 -17.23 13.14
C GLU A 127 4.94 -15.70 13.27
N ARG A 128 5.42 -15.19 14.40
CA ARG A 128 5.73 -13.76 14.54
C ARG A 128 6.86 -13.39 13.57
N LEU A 129 6.77 -12.19 13.01
CA LEU A 129 7.83 -11.68 12.14
C LEU A 129 9.15 -11.57 12.91
N ARG A 130 10.22 -12.09 12.33
CA ARG A 130 11.55 -12.08 12.94
C ARG A 130 12.12 -10.67 13.01
N GLU A 131 12.67 -10.30 14.16
CA GLU A 131 13.17 -8.94 14.42
C GLU A 131 14.45 -8.60 13.64
N ASP A 132 15.23 -9.60 13.21
CA ASP A 132 16.41 -9.37 12.35
C ASP A 132 16.04 -9.05 10.89
N TRP A 133 14.80 -9.36 10.48
CA TRP A 133 14.25 -9.00 9.17
C TRP A 133 13.29 -7.82 9.24
N PHE A 134 12.54 -7.72 10.35
CA PHE A 134 11.55 -6.69 10.63
C PHE A 134 11.93 -6.00 11.96
N PRO A 135 12.86 -5.04 11.92
CA PRO A 135 13.42 -4.45 13.13
C PRO A 135 12.36 -3.73 13.96
N VAL A 136 12.45 -3.91 15.27
CA VAL A 136 11.58 -3.23 16.24
C VAL A 136 11.99 -1.77 16.33
N VAL A 137 11.06 -0.87 15.99
CA VAL A 137 11.29 0.58 15.99
C VAL A 137 10.86 1.26 17.30
N TYR A 138 10.04 0.59 18.11
CA TYR A 138 9.55 1.10 19.39
C TYR A 138 9.25 -0.07 20.34
N GLN A 139 9.73 0.03 21.58
CA GLN A 139 9.37 -0.84 22.69
C GLN A 139 8.80 0.05 23.79
N GLY A 140 7.56 -0.21 24.19
CA GLY A 140 6.85 0.49 25.25
C GLY A 140 7.05 -0.12 26.62
#